data_AF-A0A7S2SS16-F1
#
_entry.id   AF-A0A7S2SS16-F1
#
_cell.length_a   1.000
_cell.length_b   1.000
_cell.length_c   1.000
_cell.angle_alpha   90.00
_cell.angle_beta   90.00
_cell.angle_gamma   90.00
#
_symmetry.space_group_name_H-M   'P 1'
#
loop_
_entity.id
_entity.type
_entity.pdbx_description
1 polymer ?
#
loop_
_entity_poly.entity_id
_entity_poly.type
_entity_poly.pdbx_seq_one_letter_code
_entity_poly.pdbx_strand_id
1 'polypeptide(L)'
;EEDRVRFTTLLKQLRDAGPGEEEEVAFPASLTTNQRAFIHSLAMDFGLQSKSRGKGETRYITVSKHAKAPPKANEEGDLPPLTLEDWEVRAMAGALAKFPASALELASARTNEDGVQEGGSSAE
;
A
#
# COMPACT_ATOMS: atom_id res chain seq x y z
N GLU A 1 9.92 -28.57 11.82
CA GLU A 1 8.88 -28.68 10.77
C GLU A 1 7.47 -28.58 11.35
N GLU A 2 7.22 -29.11 12.54
CA GLU A 2 5.95 -29.04 13.26
C GLU A 2 5.34 -27.62 13.31
N ASP A 3 6.13 -26.60 13.60
CA ASP A 3 5.67 -25.20 13.61
C ASP A 3 5.09 -24.75 12.26
N ARG A 4 5.70 -25.16 11.15
CA ARG A 4 5.24 -24.77 9.80
C ARG A 4 3.89 -25.40 9.49
N VAL A 5 3.71 -26.67 9.86
CA VAL A 5 2.42 -27.36 9.72
C VAL A 5 1.36 -26.66 10.57
N ARG A 6 1.71 -26.31 11.81
CA ARG A 6 0.81 -25.59 12.72
C ARG A 6 0.37 -24.23 12.17
N PHE A 7 1.32 -23.41 11.68
CA PHE A 7 1.00 -22.10 11.09
C PHE A 7 0.12 -22.23 9.85
N THR A 8 0.40 -23.22 9.00
CA THR A 8 -0.39 -23.52 7.80
C THR A 8 -1.82 -23.86 8.15
N THR A 9 -2.02 -24.79 9.08
CA THR A 9 -3.37 -25.19 9.53
C THR A 9 -4.12 -24.02 10.14
N LEU A 10 -3.44 -23.22 10.97
CA LEU A 10 -4.06 -22.09 11.67
C LEU A 10 -4.50 -20.99 10.68
N LEU A 11 -3.65 -20.60 9.73
CA LEU A 11 -4.01 -19.57 8.75
C LEU A 11 -5.08 -20.05 7.77
N LYS A 12 -5.10 -21.35 7.44
CA LYS A 12 -6.16 -21.94 6.64
C LYS A 12 -7.51 -21.90 7.37
N GLN A 13 -7.53 -22.23 8.67
CA GLN A 13 -8.72 -22.09 9.50
C GLN A 13 -9.19 -20.64 9.59
N LEU A 14 -8.26 -19.70 9.78
CA LEU A 14 -8.59 -18.28 9.79
C LEU A 14 -9.23 -17.84 8.47
N ARG A 15 -8.76 -18.33 7.32
CA ARG A 15 -9.38 -18.03 6.02
C ARG A 15 -10.78 -18.63 5.89
N ASP A 16 -10.95 -19.88 6.29
CA ASP A 16 -12.20 -20.64 6.12
C ASP A 16 -13.27 -20.26 7.17
N ALA A 17 -12.87 -19.57 8.25
CA ALA A 17 -13.76 -19.10 9.31
C ALA A 17 -14.85 -18.15 8.78
N GLY A 18 -16.08 -18.36 9.25
CA GLY A 18 -17.27 -17.64 8.79
C GLY A 18 -17.36 -16.18 9.27
N PRO A 19 -18.37 -15.42 8.79
CA PRO A 19 -18.69 -14.11 9.34
C PRO A 19 -19.20 -14.25 10.79
N GLY A 20 -18.52 -13.58 11.73
CA GLY A 20 -18.82 -13.65 13.18
C GLY A 20 -17.83 -14.48 14.02
N GLU A 21 -16.85 -15.13 13.39
CA GLU A 21 -15.73 -15.80 14.06
C GLU A 21 -14.48 -14.90 14.13
N GLU A 22 -13.39 -15.39 14.73
CA GLU A 22 -12.11 -14.66 14.80
C GLU A 22 -11.68 -14.15 13.42
N GLU A 23 -11.48 -12.83 13.32
CA GLU A 23 -11.02 -12.16 12.09
C GLU A 23 -9.51 -11.89 12.10
N GLU A 24 -8.86 -12.07 13.25
CA GLU A 24 -7.46 -11.74 13.47
C GLU A 24 -6.81 -12.73 14.46
N VAL A 25 -5.59 -13.18 14.14
CA VAL A 25 -4.79 -14.03 15.03
C VAL A 25 -3.44 -13.38 15.30
N ALA A 26 -3.05 -13.35 16.58
CA ALA A 26 -1.77 -12.85 17.03
C ALA A 26 -0.77 -13.97 17.30
N PHE A 27 0.44 -13.81 16.79
CA PHE A 27 1.57 -14.71 17.01
C PHE A 27 2.56 -14.08 17.99
N PRO A 28 3.11 -14.88 18.92
CA PRO A 28 3.94 -14.36 20.01
C PRO A 28 5.26 -13.75 19.51
N ALA A 29 5.87 -12.92 20.36
CA ALA A 29 7.15 -12.30 20.08
C ALA A 29 8.33 -13.29 20.02
N SER A 30 8.17 -14.47 20.61
CA SER A 30 9.15 -15.56 20.62
C SER A 30 9.45 -16.17 19.24
N LEU A 31 8.70 -15.78 18.20
CA LEU A 31 8.97 -16.23 16.83
C LEU A 31 10.29 -15.70 16.29
N THR A 32 11.05 -16.61 15.70
CA THR A 32 12.29 -16.32 14.96
C THR A 32 12.03 -15.59 13.64
N THR A 33 13.03 -14.89 13.13
CA THR A 33 12.97 -14.16 11.85
C THR A 33 12.48 -15.04 10.69
N ASN A 34 12.94 -16.28 10.61
CA ASN A 34 12.53 -17.21 9.56
C ASN A 34 11.06 -17.64 9.68
N GLN A 35 10.57 -17.88 10.89
CA GLN A 35 9.15 -18.20 11.12
C GLN A 35 8.26 -17.01 10.77
N ARG A 36 8.70 -15.78 11.09
CA ARG A 36 8.01 -14.54 10.73
C ARG A 36 7.91 -14.37 9.22
N ALA A 37 9.02 -14.55 8.51
CA ALA A 37 9.03 -14.51 7.04
C ALA A 37 8.08 -15.55 6.44
N PHE A 38 8.09 -16.78 6.98
CA PHE A 38 7.18 -17.84 6.55
C PHE A 38 5.70 -17.48 6.78
N ILE A 39 5.34 -16.92 7.93
CA ILE A 39 3.96 -16.47 8.22
C ILE A 39 3.53 -15.35 7.27
N HIS A 40 4.42 -14.41 6.98
CA HIS A 40 4.13 -13.33 6.02
C HIS A 40 3.85 -13.88 4.61
N SER A 41 4.69 -14.78 4.11
CA SER A 41 4.48 -15.43 2.81
C SER A 41 3.20 -16.26 2.78
N LEU A 42 2.96 -17.08 3.80
CA LEU A 42 1.78 -17.93 3.87
C LEU A 42 0.48 -17.13 3.99
N ALA A 43 0.49 -16.02 4.73
CA ALA A 43 -0.65 -15.11 4.79
C ALA A 43 -0.95 -14.49 3.41
N MET A 44 0.09 -14.12 2.66
CA MET A 44 -0.06 -13.61 1.29
C MET A 44 -0.68 -14.66 0.36
N ASP A 45 -0.20 -15.90 0.41
CA ASP A 45 -0.71 -17.02 -0.40
C ASP A 45 -2.20 -17.31 -0.14
N PHE A 46 -2.67 -17.05 1.10
CA PHE A 46 -4.07 -17.22 1.49
C PHE A 46 -4.92 -15.94 1.35
N GLY A 47 -4.36 -14.85 0.82
CA GLY A 47 -5.07 -13.57 0.67
C GLY A 47 -5.34 -12.84 1.99
N LEU A 48 -4.64 -13.19 3.06
CA LEU A 48 -4.74 -12.58 4.38
C LEU A 48 -3.74 -11.42 4.52
N GLN A 49 -4.01 -10.46 5.40
CA GLN A 49 -3.10 -9.37 5.69
C GLN A 49 -2.25 -9.69 6.92
N SER A 50 -0.93 -9.55 6.81
CA SER A 50 -0.01 -9.74 7.94
C SER A 50 0.70 -8.42 8.29
N LYS A 51 0.78 -8.09 9.58
CA LYS A 51 1.45 -6.89 10.10
C LYS A 51 2.20 -7.21 11.39
N SER A 52 3.39 -6.65 11.57
CA SER A 52 4.04 -6.68 12.89
C SER A 52 3.61 -5.47 13.72
N ARG A 53 3.26 -5.70 14.99
CA ARG A 53 2.92 -4.68 15.97
C ARG A 53 3.86 -4.76 17.18
N GLY A 54 3.95 -3.68 17.96
CA GLY A 54 4.82 -3.59 19.16
C GLY A 54 6.20 -2.99 18.90
N LYS A 55 7.02 -2.91 19.95
CA LYS A 55 8.38 -2.31 19.91
C LYS A 55 9.41 -3.22 20.58
N GLY A 56 10.60 -3.35 19.97
CA GLY A 56 11.70 -4.16 20.50
C GLY A 56 11.32 -5.64 20.71
N GLU A 57 11.58 -6.14 21.92
CA GLU A 57 11.34 -7.53 22.33
C GLU A 57 9.86 -7.89 22.49
N THR A 58 8.97 -6.90 22.57
CA THR A 58 7.52 -7.12 22.64
C THR A 58 6.85 -7.17 21.26
N ARG A 59 7.64 -7.17 20.18
CA ARG A 59 7.12 -7.19 18.80
C ARG A 59 6.46 -8.51 18.47
N TYR A 60 5.18 -8.48 18.16
CA TYR A 60 4.39 -9.62 17.73
C TYR A 60 3.95 -9.46 16.27
N ILE A 61 3.49 -10.54 15.66
CA ILE A 61 2.87 -10.51 14.33
C ILE A 61 1.39 -10.73 14.48
N THR A 62 0.61 -10.06 13.67
CA THR A 62 -0.83 -10.25 13.60
C THR A 62 -1.22 -10.52 12.16
N VAL A 63 -2.08 -11.52 11.95
CA VAL A 63 -2.64 -11.87 10.64
C VAL A 63 -4.14 -11.71 10.72
N SER A 64 -4.71 -10.93 9.81
CA SER A 64 -6.14 -10.65 9.75
C SER A 64 -6.71 -11.02 8.39
N LYS A 65 -8.01 -11.35 8.35
CA LYS A 65 -8.77 -11.33 7.11
C LYS A 65 -8.67 -9.92 6.50
N HIS A 66 -8.62 -9.82 5.18
CA HIS A 66 -8.83 -8.53 4.55
C HIS A 66 -10.28 -8.11 4.84
N ALA A 67 -10.48 -7.28 5.87
CA ALA A 67 -11.57 -6.32 5.81
C ALA A 67 -11.41 -5.62 4.46
N LYS A 68 -12.51 -5.44 3.72
CA LYS A 68 -12.53 -4.71 2.45
C LYS A 68 -12.03 -3.27 2.70
N ALA A 69 -10.74 -3.10 2.87
CA ALA A 69 -10.09 -1.82 2.80
C ALA A 69 -10.27 -1.40 1.34
N PRO A 70 -10.59 -0.12 1.09
CA PRO A 70 -10.55 0.39 -0.28
C PRO A 70 -9.19 0.00 -0.88
N PRO A 71 -9.16 -0.39 -2.16
CA PRO A 71 -7.94 -0.83 -2.82
C PRO A 71 -6.82 0.17 -2.49
N LYS A 72 -5.68 -0.35 -2.02
CA LYS A 72 -4.52 0.50 -1.79
C LYS A 72 -4.19 1.14 -3.14
N ALA A 73 -4.12 2.46 -3.15
CA ALA A 73 -3.86 3.37 -4.27
C ALA A 73 -2.49 3.14 -4.95
N ASN A 74 -2.24 1.91 -5.42
CA ASN A 74 -0.97 1.45 -5.94
C ASN A 74 -1.14 0.70 -7.29
N GLU A 75 -2.31 0.85 -7.94
CA GLU A 75 -2.48 0.49 -9.35
C GLU A 75 -2.80 1.80 -10.07
N GLU A 76 -1.95 2.19 -11.03
CA GLU A 76 -1.93 3.48 -11.77
C GLU A 76 -3.22 3.83 -12.54
N GLY A 77 -4.35 3.17 -12.28
CA GLY A 77 -5.60 3.35 -13.03
C GLY A 77 -6.88 3.43 -12.21
N ASP A 78 -6.85 3.26 -10.87
CA ASP A 78 -8.08 3.21 -10.06
C ASP A 78 -8.10 4.25 -8.92
N LEU A 79 -7.64 5.46 -9.22
CA LEU A 79 -7.81 6.60 -8.32
C LEU A 79 -9.15 7.28 -8.59
N PRO A 80 -9.91 7.66 -7.55
CA PRO A 80 -11.08 8.49 -7.74
C PRO A 80 -10.66 9.83 -8.37
N PRO A 81 -11.48 10.40 -9.28
CA PRO A 81 -11.19 11.70 -9.84
C PRO A 81 -11.10 12.73 -8.71
N LEU A 82 -10.03 13.52 -8.69
CA LEU A 82 -9.91 14.66 -7.79
C LEU A 82 -10.88 15.74 -8.27
N THR A 83 -12.09 15.76 -7.72
CA THR A 83 -13.08 16.80 -7.98
C THR A 83 -12.94 17.89 -6.93
N LEU A 84 -12.72 19.13 -7.40
CA LEU A 84 -12.77 20.30 -6.54
C LEU A 84 -14.18 20.89 -6.60
N GLU A 85 -14.74 21.18 -5.44
CA GLU A 85 -16.01 21.89 -5.32
C GLU A 85 -15.83 23.39 -5.63
N ASP A 86 -16.91 24.07 -6.02
CA ASP A 86 -16.85 25.48 -6.48
C ASP A 86 -16.18 26.44 -5.49
N TRP A 87 -16.36 26.19 -4.18
CA TRP A 87 -15.76 27.02 -3.14
C TRP A 87 -14.25 26.80 -3.04
N GLU A 88 -13.77 25.58 -3.28
CA GLU A 88 -12.36 25.21 -3.27
C GLU A 88 -11.66 25.84 -4.47
N VAL A 89 -12.28 25.79 -5.65
CA VAL A 89 -11.78 26.46 -6.87
C VAL A 89 -11.65 27.95 -6.63
N ARG A 90 -12.65 28.59 -6.02
CA ARG A 90 -12.62 30.02 -5.71
C ARG A 90 -11.56 30.37 -4.65
N ALA A 91 -11.40 29.52 -3.64
CA ALA A 91 -10.37 29.69 -2.62
C ALA A 91 -8.96 29.58 -3.22
N MET A 92 -8.74 28.59 -4.10
CA MET A 92 -7.48 28.43 -4.83
C MET A 92 -7.20 29.61 -5.76
N ALA A 93 -8.20 30.07 -6.51
CA ALA A 93 -8.06 31.24 -7.37
C ALA A 93 -7.67 32.50 -6.55
N GLY A 94 -8.28 32.68 -5.38
CA GLY A 94 -7.91 33.75 -4.45
C GLY A 94 -6.49 33.62 -3.91
N ALA A 95 -6.06 32.40 -3.58
CA ALA A 95 -4.70 32.13 -3.10
C ALA A 95 -3.65 32.40 -4.18
N LEU A 96 -3.87 31.92 -5.41
CA LEU A 96 -2.98 32.14 -6.55
C LEU A 96 -2.92 33.63 -6.97
N ALA A 97 -4.02 34.37 -6.82
CA ALA A 97 -4.03 35.81 -7.04
C ALA A 97 -3.22 36.58 -5.97
N LYS A 98 -3.26 36.11 -4.72
CA LYS A 98 -2.53 36.72 -3.59
C LYS A 98 -1.04 36.38 -3.62
N PHE A 99 -0.69 35.20 -4.10
CA PHE A 99 0.67 34.68 -4.17
C PHE A 99 0.98 34.29 -5.62
N PRO A 100 1.32 35.26 -6.48
CA PRO A 100 1.62 34.97 -7.88
C PRO A 100 2.88 34.10 -7.97
N ALA A 101 2.88 33.15 -8.91
CA ALA A 101 4.01 32.27 -9.16
C ALA A 101 5.27 33.08 -9.48
N SER A 102 6.40 32.68 -8.88
CA SER A 102 7.69 33.29 -9.14
C SER A 102 8.21 32.92 -10.54
N ALA A 103 9.15 33.73 -11.05
CA ALA A 103 9.77 33.47 -12.36
C ALA A 103 10.45 32.09 -12.44
N LEU A 104 10.97 31.58 -11.31
CA LEU A 104 11.58 30.25 -11.22
C LEU A 104 10.53 29.13 -11.30
N GLU A 105 9.39 29.29 -10.64
CA GLU A 105 8.29 28.32 -10.64
C GLU A 105 7.58 28.24 -12.01
N LEU A 106 7.48 29.38 -12.71
CA LEU A 106 6.96 29.42 -14.07
C LEU A 106 7.90 28.72 -15.07
N ALA A 107 9.21 28.79 -14.85
CA ALA A 107 10.19 28.13 -15.70
C ALA A 107 10.19 26.60 -15.53
N SER A 108 10.02 26.11 -14.29
CA SER A 108 9.95 24.66 -14.01
C SER A 108 8.60 24.02 -14.36
N ALA A 109 7.51 24.79 -14.43
CA ALA A 109 6.19 24.27 -14.81
C ALA A 109 6.06 23.86 -16.29
N ARG A 110 7.00 24.30 -17.16
CA ARG A 110 6.94 24.05 -18.62
C ARG A 110 7.75 22.83 -19.09
N THR A 111 8.57 22.21 -18.24
CA THR A 111 9.39 21.06 -18.65
C THR A 111 8.60 19.75 -18.56
N ASN A 112 7.56 19.62 -19.36
CA ASN A 112 7.13 18.34 -19.91
C ASN A 112 7.34 18.45 -21.42
N GLU A 113 8.61 18.54 -21.83
CA GLU A 113 9.00 18.40 -23.23
C GLU A 113 9.06 16.89 -23.52
N ASP A 114 8.13 16.47 -24.37
CA ASP A 114 7.93 15.16 -24.97
C ASP A 114 9.17 14.24 -24.97
N GLY A 115 9.18 13.28 -24.06
CA GLY A 115 9.99 12.07 -24.16
C GLY A 115 9.41 11.10 -25.18
N VAL A 116 9.39 11.45 -26.47
CA VAL A 116 9.23 10.51 -27.59
C VAL A 116 9.99 11.03 -28.82
N GLN A 117 11.21 10.56 -29.04
CA GLN A 117 11.67 10.26 -30.40
C GLN A 117 12.62 9.06 -30.38
N GLU A 118 12.27 8.11 -31.23
CA GLU A 118 12.72 6.74 -31.32
C GLU A 118 14.20 6.60 -31.68
N GLY A 119 14.78 5.47 -31.30
CA GLY A 119 16.07 5.03 -31.82
C GLY A 119 16.04 4.85 -33.34
N GLY A 120 17.15 5.18 -33.99
CA GLY A 120 17.34 4.97 -35.42
C GLY A 120 18.78 5.23 -35.84
N SER A 121 19.60 4.18 -35.75
CA SER A 121 20.93 4.06 -36.34
C SER A 121 20.92 4.17 -37.87
N SER A 122 21.81 4.98 -38.46
CA SER A 122 22.53 4.77 -39.74
C SER A 122 23.20 6.10 -40.14
N ALA A 123 24.54 6.19 -40.14
CA ALA A 123 25.44 5.88 -41.26
C ALA A 123 25.34 6.89 -42.41
N GLU A 124 26.32 7.79 -42.51
CA GLU A 124 27.29 7.94 -43.62
C GLU A 124 28.31 9.05 -43.31
#